data_AF-A0A1J4UI81-F1
#
_entry.id   AF-A0A1J4UI81-F1
#
_cell.length_a   1.000
_cell.length_b   1.000
_cell.length_c   1.000
_cell.angle_alpha   90.00
_cell.angle_beta   90.00
_cell.angle_gamma   90.00
#
_symmetry.space_group_name_H-M   'P 1'
#
loop_
_entity.id
_entity.type
_entity.pdbx_description
1 polymer ?
#
loop_
_entity_poly.entity_id
_entity_poly.type
_entity_poly.pdbx_seq_one_letter_code
_entity_poly.pdbx_strand_id
1 'polypeptide(L)'
;MFTKHKKLALIVPLLGTIMLLSLFSSSATAQSMGRGMSGSDSWWSNSNVPAKYQLSTEQISRIREIRSQYDDQIIPLQRELRSLRMETRGYASRSDAEIGKIKSYRKDINNLGDKIEDRRLEARAEVNKVLTKEQRVYFGDNFGWGDMDGGMMSNMGNGMGMRDMCR
;
A
#
# COMPACT_ATOMS: atom_id res chain seq x y z
N MET A 1 -7.92 73.37 30.58
CA MET A 1 -8.77 74.05 29.57
C MET A 1 -8.28 73.60 28.19
N PHE A 2 -9.19 73.13 27.33
CA PHE A 2 -8.97 72.36 26.08
C PHE A 2 -8.31 73.13 24.92
N THR A 3 -7.47 72.43 24.12
CA THR A 3 -7.35 72.58 22.64
C THR A 3 -6.80 71.27 22.05
N LYS A 4 -7.63 70.37 21.50
CA LYS A 4 -7.97 70.19 20.06
C LYS A 4 -6.80 70.33 19.07
N HIS A 5 -6.31 69.20 18.54
CA HIS A 5 -6.04 69.05 17.11
C HIS A 5 -6.63 67.73 16.61
N LYS A 6 -7.48 67.86 15.60
CA LYS A 6 -8.12 66.79 14.85
C LYS A 6 -7.21 66.41 13.67
N LYS A 7 -7.43 65.17 13.19
CA LYS A 7 -7.25 64.65 11.82
C LYS A 7 -6.08 63.68 11.62
N LEU A 8 -6.48 62.42 11.44
CA LEU A 8 -6.13 61.57 10.30
C LEU A 8 -4.62 61.43 9.97
N ALA A 9 -4.01 60.43 10.59
CA ALA A 9 -3.11 59.51 9.91
C ALA A 9 -3.74 58.12 10.16
N LEU A 10 -4.45 57.49 9.21
CA LEU A 10 -3.89 56.76 8.06
C LEU A 10 -2.59 56.05 8.42
N ILE A 11 -2.50 54.77 8.04
CA ILE A 11 -1.40 53.81 8.27
C ILE A 11 -1.69 52.84 9.43
N VAL A 12 -2.73 52.02 9.27
CA VAL A 12 -2.59 50.59 9.61
C VAL A 12 -2.57 49.86 8.27
N PRO A 13 -1.38 49.57 7.72
CA PRO A 13 -1.28 48.86 6.47
C PRO A 13 -1.47 47.37 6.73
N LEU A 14 -2.28 46.75 5.87
CA LEU A 14 -1.85 45.54 5.17
C LEU A 14 -1.66 44.25 6.00
N LEU A 15 -2.70 43.84 6.73
CA LEU A 15 -2.82 42.48 7.32
C LEU A 15 -4.06 41.72 6.80
N GLY A 16 -4.45 41.97 5.55
CA GLY A 16 -5.68 41.38 4.98
C GLY A 16 -5.59 40.92 3.52
N THR A 17 -4.41 40.87 2.91
CA THR A 17 -4.27 40.54 1.49
C THR A 17 -3.02 39.72 1.17
N ILE A 18 -2.82 38.59 1.87
CA ILE A 18 -1.98 37.50 1.36
C ILE A 18 -2.66 36.17 1.74
N MET A 19 -3.85 35.91 1.19
CA MET A 19 -4.27 34.52 0.97
C MET A 19 -3.96 34.22 -0.49
N LEU A 20 -2.70 33.80 -0.63
CA LEU A 20 -1.99 33.49 -1.84
C LEU A 20 -2.76 32.44 -2.66
N LEU A 21 -2.89 32.72 -3.96
CA LEU A 21 -3.24 31.76 -5.00
C LEU A 21 -2.53 30.42 -4.73
N SER A 22 -3.29 29.39 -4.40
CA SER A 22 -2.91 28.00 -4.65
C SER A 22 -3.97 27.39 -5.55
N LEU A 23 -3.72 27.56 -6.84
CA LEU A 23 -4.33 26.77 -7.89
C LEU A 23 -4.01 25.30 -7.63
N PHE A 24 -5.02 24.48 -7.41
CA PHE A 24 -5.00 23.07 -7.81
C PHE A 24 -6.40 22.69 -8.29
N SER A 25 -6.76 23.19 -9.47
CA SER A 25 -7.73 22.51 -10.33
C SER A 25 -7.03 21.26 -10.87
N SER A 26 -7.07 20.17 -10.10
CA SER A 26 -6.73 18.86 -10.64
C SER A 26 -7.85 18.46 -11.59
N SER A 27 -7.70 18.79 -12.88
CA SER A 27 -8.37 18.01 -13.91
C SER A 27 -7.89 16.58 -13.72
N ALA A 28 -8.78 15.71 -13.23
CA ALA A 28 -8.61 14.28 -13.23
C ALA A 28 -8.61 13.80 -14.69
N THR A 29 -7.55 14.12 -15.43
CA THR A 29 -7.17 13.33 -16.59
C THR A 29 -6.73 12.01 -16.02
N ALA A 30 -7.65 11.04 -16.02
CA ALA A 30 -7.40 9.63 -15.86
C ALA A 30 -6.50 9.12 -17.00
N GLN A 31 -5.28 9.66 -17.07
CA GLN A 31 -4.16 8.95 -17.66
C GLN A 31 -3.53 8.21 -16.51
N SER A 32 -4.04 6.99 -16.31
CA SER A 32 -3.24 5.89 -15.78
C SER A 32 -2.00 5.75 -16.68
N MET A 33 -1.01 6.61 -16.48
CA MET A 33 0.33 6.39 -16.98
C MET A 33 0.80 5.11 -16.32
N GLY A 34 0.95 4.07 -17.14
CA GLY A 34 1.22 2.70 -16.75
C GLY A 34 2.22 2.62 -15.62
N ARG A 35 1.70 2.44 -14.40
CA ARG A 35 2.45 1.81 -13.33
C ARG A 35 2.81 0.43 -13.86
N GLY A 36 4.10 0.20 -14.00
CA GLY A 36 4.68 -0.91 -14.75
C GLY A 36 3.88 -2.20 -14.59
N MET A 37 3.56 -2.78 -15.74
CA MET A 37 2.98 -4.11 -15.93
C MET A 37 4.02 -5.16 -15.45
N SER A 38 4.23 -5.18 -14.13
CA SER A 38 5.25 -5.98 -13.47
C SER A 38 4.66 -7.35 -13.15
N GLY A 39 4.68 -8.24 -14.13
CA GLY A 39 4.98 -9.66 -13.93
C GLY A 39 3.99 -10.53 -13.14
N SER A 40 2.76 -10.11 -12.87
CA SER A 40 1.77 -10.95 -12.16
C SER A 40 0.46 -11.24 -12.91
N ASP A 41 0.32 -10.74 -14.15
CA ASP A 41 -0.90 -10.97 -14.96
C ASP A 41 -1.08 -12.43 -15.41
N SER A 42 -0.04 -13.27 -15.29
CA SER A 42 -0.09 -14.69 -15.70
C SER A 42 -1.10 -15.50 -14.88
N TRP A 43 -1.28 -15.18 -13.60
CA TRP A 43 -2.17 -15.93 -12.68
C TRP A 43 -3.66 -15.77 -12.97
N TRP A 44 -4.04 -14.79 -13.80
CA TRP A 44 -5.43 -14.45 -14.14
C TRP A 44 -5.71 -14.62 -15.63
N SER A 45 -4.74 -15.15 -16.36
CA SER A 45 -4.94 -15.45 -17.75
C SER A 45 -5.98 -16.57 -17.86
N ASN A 46 -7.03 -16.31 -18.64
CA ASN A 46 -7.96 -17.34 -19.08
C ASN A 46 -7.26 -18.49 -19.84
N SER A 47 -5.96 -18.37 -20.15
CA SER A 47 -5.13 -19.39 -20.83
C SER A 47 -5.25 -20.79 -20.23
N ASN A 48 -5.45 -20.93 -18.92
CA ASN A 48 -5.54 -22.23 -18.24
C ASN A 48 -6.84 -22.41 -17.45
N VAL A 49 -7.86 -21.61 -17.76
CA VAL A 49 -9.17 -21.66 -17.08
C VAL A 49 -10.16 -22.38 -18.00
N PRO A 50 -10.86 -23.45 -17.55
CA PRO A 50 -11.91 -24.10 -18.32
C PRO A 50 -12.94 -23.07 -18.80
N ALA A 51 -13.41 -23.20 -20.05
CA ALA A 51 -14.31 -22.22 -20.68
C ALA A 51 -15.48 -21.77 -19.80
N LYS A 52 -16.07 -22.70 -19.03
CA LYS A 52 -17.17 -22.42 -18.08
C LYS A 52 -16.82 -21.48 -16.92
N TYR A 53 -15.54 -21.25 -16.64
CA TYR A 53 -15.05 -20.41 -15.54
C TYR A 53 -14.21 -19.22 -16.03
N GLN A 54 -14.02 -19.09 -17.34
CA GLN A 54 -13.27 -17.97 -17.90
C GLN A 54 -13.92 -16.65 -17.51
N LEU A 55 -13.08 -15.69 -17.15
CA LEU A 55 -13.52 -14.34 -16.82
C LEU A 55 -13.82 -13.58 -18.11
N SER A 56 -14.91 -12.82 -18.16
CA SER A 56 -15.14 -11.91 -19.29
C SER A 56 -14.11 -10.77 -19.30
N THR A 57 -13.97 -10.09 -20.43
CA THR A 57 -13.12 -8.90 -20.56
C THR A 57 -13.52 -7.82 -19.55
N GLU A 58 -14.82 -7.63 -19.34
CA GLU A 58 -15.38 -6.67 -18.38
C GLU A 58 -15.03 -7.08 -16.93
N GLN A 59 -15.15 -8.37 -16.59
CA GLN A 59 -14.77 -8.87 -15.28
C GLN A 59 -13.27 -8.66 -15.01
N ILE A 60 -12.41 -8.97 -15.99
CA ILE A 60 -10.96 -8.76 -15.90
C ILE A 60 -10.65 -7.28 -15.67
N SER A 61 -11.27 -6.39 -16.45
CA SER A 61 -11.08 -4.95 -16.32
C SER A 61 -11.46 -4.46 -14.92
N ARG A 62 -12.63 -4.88 -14.41
CA ARG A 62 -13.11 -4.48 -13.09
C ARG A 62 -12.23 -5.01 -11.97
N ILE A 63 -11.76 -6.25 -12.07
CA ILE A 63 -10.82 -6.83 -11.09
C ILE A 63 -9.50 -6.05 -11.09
N ARG A 64 -8.98 -5.68 -12.27
CA ARG A 64 -7.75 -4.89 -12.37
C ARG A 64 -7.90 -3.50 -11.73
N GLU A 65 -9.06 -2.86 -11.89
CA GLU A 65 -9.37 -1.59 -11.24
C GLU A 65 -9.42 -1.72 -9.71
N ILE A 66 -10.17 -2.70 -9.18
CA ILE A 66 -10.22 -2.98 -7.74
C ILE A 66 -8.79 -3.18 -7.22
N ARG A 67 -7.97 -3.94 -7.94
CA ARG A 67 -6.59 -4.17 -7.54
C ARG A 67 -5.79 -2.88 -7.46
N SER A 68 -5.78 -2.09 -8.52
CA SER A 68 -5.07 -0.81 -8.53
C SER A 68 -5.45 0.08 -7.34
N GLN A 69 -6.74 0.13 -7.00
CA GLN A 69 -7.25 0.93 -5.88
C GLN A 69 -6.73 0.44 -4.51
N TYR A 70 -6.66 -0.88 -4.30
CA TYR A 70 -6.14 -1.43 -3.05
C TYR A 70 -4.60 -1.46 -3.01
N ASP A 71 -3.93 -1.60 -4.15
CA ASP A 71 -2.47 -1.47 -4.27
C ASP A 71 -1.99 -0.10 -3.79
N ASP A 72 -2.68 0.96 -4.18
CA ASP A 72 -2.35 2.32 -3.76
C ASP A 72 -2.45 2.52 -2.24
N GLN A 73 -3.22 1.67 -1.56
CA GLN A 73 -3.35 1.66 -0.09
C GLN A 73 -2.36 0.70 0.57
N ILE A 74 -2.11 -0.48 -0.02
CA ILE A 74 -1.29 -1.55 0.55
C ILE A 74 0.20 -1.27 0.37
N ILE A 75 0.64 -0.79 -0.79
CA ILE A 75 2.07 -0.59 -1.11
C ILE A 75 2.74 0.37 -0.11
N PRO A 76 2.14 1.52 0.28
CA PRO A 76 2.72 2.38 1.32
C PRO A 76 2.91 1.66 2.66
N LEU A 77 1.91 0.88 3.10
CA LEU A 77 1.98 0.11 4.34
C LEU A 77 3.06 -0.97 4.30
N GLN A 78 3.23 -1.65 3.15
CA GLN A 78 4.32 -2.62 2.96
C GLN A 78 5.70 -1.96 3.05
N ARG A 79 5.87 -0.76 2.48
CA ARG A 79 7.12 0.00 2.58
C ARG A 79 7.42 0.39 4.02
N GLU A 80 6.41 0.87 4.74
CA GLU A 80 6.53 1.20 6.17
C GLU A 80 6.90 -0.03 7.00
N LEU A 81 6.19 -1.14 6.80
CA LEU A 81 6.45 -2.43 7.45
C LEU A 81 7.88 -2.92 7.19
N ARG A 82 8.35 -2.82 5.94
CA ARG A 82 9.73 -3.20 5.56
C ARG A 82 10.75 -2.30 6.25
N SER A 83 10.53 -0.99 6.27
CA SER A 83 11.39 -0.03 6.96
C SER A 83 11.49 -0.34 8.44
N LEU A 84 10.35 -0.53 9.10
CA LEU A 84 10.26 -0.82 10.53
C LEU A 84 10.95 -2.15 10.89
N ARG A 85 10.82 -3.18 10.04
CA ARG A 85 11.54 -4.46 10.20
C ARG A 85 13.06 -4.28 10.10
N MET A 86 13.55 -3.43 9.18
CA MET A 86 14.99 -3.14 9.06
C MET A 86 15.50 -2.38 10.30
N GLU A 87 14.76 -1.35 10.74
CA GLU A 87 15.08 -0.58 11.94
C GLU A 87 15.14 -1.47 13.19
N THR A 88 14.14 -2.35 13.36
CA THR A 88 14.09 -3.29 14.49
C THR A 88 15.29 -4.22 14.51
N ARG A 89 15.69 -4.76 13.34
CA ARG A 89 16.89 -5.62 13.23
C ARG A 89 18.16 -4.86 13.60
N GLY A 90 18.31 -3.62 13.12
CA GLY A 90 19.46 -2.78 13.45
C GLY A 90 19.50 -2.37 14.94
N TYR A 91 18.35 -2.07 15.54
CA TYR A 91 18.28 -1.79 16.97
C TYR A 91 18.62 -3.03 17.81
N ALA A 92 18.04 -4.19 17.46
CA ALA A 92 18.24 -5.44 18.21
C ALA A 92 19.68 -5.98 18.15
N SER A 93 20.49 -5.55 17.18
CA SER A 93 21.91 -5.94 17.08
C SER A 93 22.84 -5.12 17.98
N ARG A 94 22.35 -4.08 18.66
CA ARG A 94 23.16 -3.24 19.54
C ARG A 94 23.39 -3.92 20.89
N SER A 95 24.55 -3.69 21.50
CA SER A 95 24.88 -4.22 22.84
C SER A 95 24.02 -3.61 23.95
N ASP A 96 23.48 -2.42 23.72
CA ASP A 96 22.62 -1.68 24.65
C ASP A 96 21.12 -1.77 24.29
N ALA A 97 20.73 -2.74 23.45
CA ALA A 97 19.35 -2.89 23.02
C ALA A 97 18.41 -3.24 24.19
N GLU A 98 17.34 -2.46 24.34
CA GLU A 98 16.35 -2.67 25.39
C GLU A 98 15.20 -3.57 24.92
N ILE A 99 14.88 -4.60 25.69
CA ILE A 99 13.76 -5.51 25.41
C ILE A 99 12.42 -4.75 25.33
N GLY A 100 12.24 -3.70 26.13
CA GLY A 100 11.03 -2.86 26.07
C GLY A 100 10.81 -2.24 24.69
N LYS A 101 11.86 -1.67 24.10
CA LYS A 101 11.81 -1.06 22.77
C LYS A 101 11.59 -2.10 21.67
N ILE A 102 12.22 -3.28 21.77
CA ILE A 102 11.99 -4.40 20.83
C ILE A 102 10.53 -4.87 20.87
N LYS A 103 9.91 -4.96 22.06
CA LYS A 103 8.49 -5.30 22.20
C LYS A 103 7.58 -4.23 21.56
N SER A 104 7.93 -2.95 21.68
CA SER A 104 7.21 -1.87 20.99
C SER A 104 7.26 -2.05 19.47
N TYR A 105 8.46 -2.24 18.90
CA TYR A 105 8.62 -2.50 17.47
C TYR A 105 7.79 -3.69 17.00
N ARG A 106 7.77 -4.79 17.77
CA ARG A 106 6.96 -5.97 17.44
C ARG A 106 5.47 -5.63 17.39
N LYS A 107 4.95 -4.82 18.31
CA LYS A 107 3.55 -4.38 18.30
C LYS A 107 3.25 -3.56 17.05
N ASP A 108 4.14 -2.64 16.69
CA ASP A 108 3.96 -1.77 15.53
C ASP A 108 4.04 -2.56 14.21
N ILE A 109 4.95 -3.54 14.11
CA ILE A 109 5.03 -4.49 12.99
C ILE A 109 3.73 -5.28 12.85
N ASN A 110 3.18 -5.79 13.96
CA ASN A 110 1.93 -6.55 13.93
C ASN A 110 0.77 -5.65 13.48
N ASN A 111 0.63 -4.45 14.04
CA ASN A 111 -0.42 -3.52 13.67
C ASN A 111 -0.38 -3.16 12.17
N LEU A 112 0.81 -2.98 11.59
CA LEU A 112 0.96 -2.74 10.14
C LEU A 112 0.62 -3.99 9.31
N GLY A 113 1.03 -5.17 9.78
CA GLY A 113 0.65 -6.44 9.18
C GLY A 113 -0.87 -6.62 9.12
N ASP A 114 -1.55 -6.40 10.24
CA ASP A 114 -3.01 -6.52 10.34
C ASP A 114 -3.72 -5.56 9.38
N LYS A 115 -3.29 -4.30 9.31
CA LYS A 115 -3.85 -3.32 8.35
C LYS A 115 -3.69 -3.77 6.89
N ILE A 116 -2.56 -4.38 6.54
CA ILE A 116 -2.34 -4.89 5.18
C ILE A 116 -3.28 -6.05 4.90
N GLU A 117 -3.43 -6.98 5.85
CA GLU A 117 -4.34 -8.12 5.69
C GLU A 117 -5.80 -7.69 5.62
N ASP A 118 -6.24 -6.72 6.43
CA ASP A 118 -7.58 -6.14 6.35
C ASP A 118 -7.88 -5.59 4.95
N ARG A 119 -6.95 -4.82 4.38
CA ARG A 119 -7.08 -4.28 3.01
C ARG A 119 -7.12 -5.38 1.95
N ARG A 120 -6.36 -6.47 2.14
CA ARG A 120 -6.40 -7.63 1.23
C ARG A 120 -7.73 -8.38 1.32
N LEU A 121 -8.28 -8.54 2.52
CA LEU A 121 -9.58 -9.16 2.75
C LEU A 121 -10.70 -8.33 2.12
N GLU A 122 -10.67 -7.01 2.31
CA GLU A 122 -11.59 -6.07 1.68
C GLU A 122 -11.51 -6.15 0.15
N ALA A 123 -10.30 -6.13 -0.43
CA ALA A 123 -10.10 -6.29 -1.87
C ALA A 123 -10.68 -7.60 -2.41
N ARG A 124 -10.46 -8.71 -1.70
CA ARG A 124 -11.01 -10.02 -2.07
C ARG A 124 -12.54 -10.01 -2.01
N ALA A 125 -13.12 -9.37 -1.01
CA ALA A 125 -14.57 -9.21 -0.92
C ALA A 125 -15.14 -8.43 -2.11
N GLU A 126 -14.48 -7.36 -2.55
CA GLU A 126 -14.89 -6.61 -3.75
C GLU A 126 -14.75 -7.42 -5.04
N VAL A 127 -13.65 -8.18 -5.21
CA VAL A 127 -13.48 -9.07 -6.36
C VAL A 127 -14.57 -10.14 -6.40
N ASN A 128 -14.93 -10.72 -5.25
CA ASN A 128 -15.98 -11.73 -5.17
C ASN A 128 -17.35 -11.25 -5.64
N LYS A 129 -17.62 -9.93 -5.61
CA LYS A 129 -18.85 -9.33 -6.15
C LYS A 129 -18.87 -9.31 -7.69
N VAL A 130 -17.71 -9.37 -8.34
CA VAL A 130 -17.57 -9.39 -9.81
C VAL A 130 -17.79 -10.78 -10.38
N LEU A 131 -17.52 -11.81 -9.58
CA LEU A 131 -17.53 -13.21 -10.01
C LEU A 131 -18.92 -13.85 -9.90
N THR A 132 -19.21 -14.80 -10.78
CA THR A 132 -20.37 -15.69 -10.60
C THR A 132 -20.16 -16.64 -9.42
N LYS A 133 -21.22 -17.30 -8.97
CA LYS A 133 -21.12 -18.31 -7.90
C LYS A 133 -20.19 -19.46 -8.30
N GLU A 134 -20.29 -19.95 -9.54
CA GLU A 134 -19.45 -21.04 -10.00
C GLU A 134 -17.98 -20.61 -10.14
N GLN A 135 -17.73 -19.38 -10.63
CA GLN A 135 -16.39 -18.81 -10.69
C GLN A 135 -15.78 -18.68 -9.27
N ARG A 136 -16.54 -18.17 -8.29
CA ARG A 136 -16.06 -18.09 -6.89
C ARG A 136 -15.64 -19.44 -6.33
N VAL A 137 -16.42 -20.49 -6.61
CA VAL A 137 -16.07 -21.86 -6.17
C VAL A 137 -14.83 -22.37 -6.89
N TYR A 138 -14.72 -22.14 -8.20
CA TYR A 138 -13.58 -22.60 -8.99
C TYR A 138 -12.26 -21.96 -8.55
N PHE A 139 -12.25 -20.64 -8.42
CA PHE A 139 -11.04 -19.92 -8.07
C PHE A 139 -10.75 -19.96 -6.56
N GLY A 140 -11.79 -20.07 -5.71
CA GLY A 140 -11.64 -20.12 -4.26
C GLY A 140 -10.85 -18.93 -3.70
N ASP A 141 -10.00 -19.20 -2.71
CA ASP A 141 -9.12 -18.19 -2.11
C ASP A 141 -7.90 -17.83 -2.97
N ASN A 142 -7.72 -18.49 -4.12
CA ASN A 142 -6.62 -18.21 -5.04
C ASN A 142 -6.76 -16.85 -5.73
N PHE A 143 -7.88 -16.13 -5.48
CA PHE A 143 -7.94 -14.71 -5.77
C PHE A 143 -7.05 -13.92 -4.76
N GLY A 144 -5.74 -13.97 -4.93
CA GLY A 144 -4.77 -13.52 -3.93
C GLY A 144 -3.83 -12.40 -4.38
N TRP A 145 -3.52 -11.52 -3.43
CA TRP A 145 -2.36 -10.64 -3.41
C TRP A 145 -1.10 -11.43 -2.99
N GLY A 146 -0.80 -12.50 -3.72
CA GLY A 146 0.35 -13.37 -3.47
C GLY A 146 1.56 -12.94 -4.30
N ASP A 147 2.73 -12.93 -3.66
CA ASP A 147 4.05 -13.07 -4.29
C ASP A 147 4.85 -11.83 -4.72
N MET A 148 4.46 -10.60 -4.36
CA MET A 148 5.40 -9.46 -4.52
C MET A 148 6.38 -9.30 -3.33
N ASP A 149 6.06 -9.80 -2.14
CA ASP A 149 6.94 -9.66 -0.96
C ASP A 149 7.86 -10.89 -0.74
N GLY A 150 7.64 -11.98 -1.50
CA GLY A 150 8.41 -13.24 -1.38
C GLY A 150 9.26 -13.61 -2.60
N GLY A 151 9.05 -12.96 -3.75
CA GLY A 151 9.58 -13.36 -5.07
C GLY A 151 11.10 -13.23 -5.27
N MET A 152 11.86 -12.77 -4.27
CA MET A 152 13.33 -12.80 -4.31
C MET A 152 13.98 -13.51 -3.10
N MET A 153 13.21 -14.01 -2.13
CA MET A 153 13.78 -14.68 -0.95
C MET A 153 13.32 -16.13 -0.74
N SER A 154 12.18 -16.55 -1.29
CA SER A 154 11.75 -17.96 -1.13
C SER A 154 12.57 -18.97 -1.94
N ASN A 155 13.42 -18.52 -2.87
CA ASN A 155 14.31 -19.41 -3.64
C ASN A 155 15.76 -19.46 -3.11
N MET A 156 16.05 -18.85 -1.95
CA MET A 156 17.34 -18.97 -1.24
C MET A 156 17.24 -19.85 0.03
N GLY A 157 16.14 -20.56 0.22
CA GLY A 157 15.87 -21.33 1.45
C GLY A 157 15.98 -22.85 1.36
N ASN A 158 16.16 -23.40 0.15
CA ASN A 158 16.27 -24.85 -0.04
C ASN A 158 17.65 -25.20 -0.63
N GLY A 159 18.62 -25.45 0.25
CA GLY A 159 19.83 -26.19 -0.13
C GLY A 159 21.16 -25.48 0.13
N MET A 160 21.54 -25.32 1.39
CA MET A 160 22.92 -25.52 1.84
C MET A 160 22.88 -25.69 3.36
N GLY A 161 23.05 -26.93 3.81
CA GLY A 161 23.15 -27.23 5.23
C GLY A 161 24.36 -26.55 5.83
N MET A 162 24.14 -25.61 6.76
CA MET A 162 25.14 -25.15 7.72
C MET A 162 25.45 -26.26 8.74
N ARG A 163 25.94 -27.41 8.28
CA ARG A 163 26.46 -28.46 9.18
C ARG A 163 27.98 -28.67 9.11
N ASP A 164 28.69 -27.97 8.22
CA ASP A 164 30.14 -28.14 8.03
C ASP A 164 30.99 -26.86 8.22
N MET A 165 30.50 -25.84 8.94
CA MET A 165 31.30 -24.63 9.22
C MET A 165 31.99 -24.60 10.59
N CYS A 166 32.11 -25.76 11.25
CA CYS A 166 32.99 -25.94 12.41
C CYS A 166 33.66 -27.32 12.33
N ARG A 167 34.70 -27.43 11.50
CA ARG A 167 35.78 -28.39 11.71
C ARG A 167 37.10 -27.83 11.23
#